data_AF-A0A1V5FLU5-F1
#
_entry.id   AF-A0A1V5FLU5-F1
#
_cell.length_a   1.000
_cell.length_b   1.000
_cell.length_c   1.000
_cell.angle_alpha   90.00
_cell.angle_beta   90.00
_cell.angle_gamma   90.00
#
_symmetry.space_group_name_H-M   'P 1'
#
loop_
_entity.id
_entity.type
_entity.pdbx_description
1 polymer ?
#
loop_
_entity_poly.entity_id
_entity_poly.type
_entity_poly.pdbx_seq_one_letter_code
_entity_poly.pdbx_strand_id
1 'polypeptide(L)' 'MLICRFGGSYTSQDAQALATYQSALPDHDIVQVDCSDIIFNAGAIHCIVMHVPDLLFRNGFDDEP' A
#
# COMPACT_ATOMS: atom_id res chain seq x y z
N MET A 1 0.05 6.58 -0.58
CA MET A 1 -0.65 5.27 -0.50
C MET A 1 0.04 4.25 -1.40
N LEU A 2 0.31 3.06 -0.87
CA LEU A 2 0.86 1.95 -1.66
C LEU A 2 -0.26 1.17 -2.34
N ILE A 3 -0.12 0.88 -3.63
CA ILE A 3 -1.04 0.00 -4.38
C ILE A 3 -0.25 -1.11 -5.09
N CYS A 4 -0.84 -2.28 -5.26
CA CYS A 4 -0.20 -3.36 -6.00
C CYS A 4 -0.29 -3.14 -7.51
N ARG A 5 0.79 -3.49 -8.22
CA ARG A 5 0.80 -3.78 -9.66
C ARG A 5 1.27 -5.21 -9.90
N PHE A 6 0.84 -5.82 -11.00
CA PHE A 6 1.17 -7.21 -11.33
C PHE A 6 1.85 -7.38 -12.70
N GLY A 7 1.75 -6.40 -13.60
CA GLY A 7 2.35 -6.45 -14.92
C GLY A 7 1.79 -7.56 -15.80
N GLY A 8 2.56 -7.98 -16.81
CA GLY A 8 2.15 -9.04 -17.74
C GLY A 8 0.80 -8.72 -18.40
N SER A 9 -0.12 -9.69 -18.36
CA SER A 9 -1.48 -9.55 -18.90
C SER A 9 -2.39 -8.57 -18.13
N TYR A 10 -1.92 -8.01 -17.01
CA TYR A 10 -2.69 -7.13 -16.13
C TYR A 10 -2.37 -5.64 -16.27
N THR A 11 -1.58 -5.26 -17.27
CA THR A 11 -1.09 -3.88 -17.43
C THR A 11 -2.22 -2.85 -17.57
N SER A 12 -3.34 -3.20 -18.21
CA SER A 12 -4.48 -2.30 -18.34
C SER A 12 -5.23 -2.14 -17.01
N GLN A 13 -5.37 -3.22 -16.24
CA GLN A 13 -5.97 -3.20 -14.91
C GLN A 13 -5.10 -2.45 -13.91
N ASP A 14 -3.77 -2.61 -13.98
CA ASP A 14 -2.81 -1.85 -13.18
C ASP A 14 -2.94 -0.34 -13.44
N ALA A 15 -3.09 0.07 -14.71
CA ALA A 15 -3.31 1.46 -15.09
C ALA A 15 -4.67 1.99 -14.62
N GLN A 16 -5.73 1.18 -14.74
CA GLN A 16 -7.06 1.53 -14.24
C GLN A 16 -7.08 1.70 -12.72
N ALA A 17 -6.40 0.81 -11.99
CA ALA A 17 -6.26 0.90 -10.54
C ALA A 17 -5.53 2.18 -10.15
N LEU A 18 -4.41 2.49 -10.79
CA LEU A 18 -3.66 3.73 -10.56
C LEU A 18 -4.52 4.97 -10.74
N ALA A 19 -5.22 5.09 -11.86
CA ALA A 19 -6.10 6.23 -12.13
C ALA A 19 -7.24 6.34 -11.10
N THR A 20 -7.82 5.21 -10.70
CA THR A 20 -8.88 5.17 -9.69
C THR A 20 -8.36 5.72 -8.36
N TYR A 21 -7.22 5.24 -7.87
CA TYR A 21 -6.65 5.71 -6.60
C TYR A 21 -6.20 7.17 -6.66
N GLN A 22 -5.61 7.61 -7.77
CA GLN A 22 -5.23 9.03 -7.95
C GLN A 22 -6.44 9.96 -7.92
N SER A 23 -7.55 9.57 -8.54
CA SER A 23 -8.78 10.38 -8.51
C SER A 23 -9.46 10.39 -7.13
N ALA A 24 -9.39 9.28 -6.39
CA ALA A 24 -9.99 9.14 -5.08
C ALA A 24 -9.20 9.83 -3.96
N LEU A 25 -7.87 9.95 -4.12
CA LEU A 25 -6.96 10.48 -3.11
C LEU A 25 -6.04 11.56 -3.73
N PRO A 26 -6.60 12.70 -4.15
CA PRO A 26 -5.86 13.73 -4.89
C PRO A 26 -4.72 14.36 -4.06
N ASP A 27 -4.83 14.36 -2.73
CA ASP A 27 -3.83 14.93 -1.82
C ASP A 27 -2.78 13.90 -1.35
N HIS A 28 -2.73 12.71 -1.97
CA HIS A 28 -1.80 11.65 -1.60
C HIS A 28 -1.01 11.16 -2.81
N ASP A 29 0.28 10.89 -2.60
CA ASP A 29 1.09 10.22 -3.60
C ASP A 29 0.70 8.74 -3.70
N ILE A 30 0.33 8.29 -4.90
CA ILE A 30 0.06 6.89 -5.18
C ILE A 30 1.34 6.22 -5.70
N VAL A 31 1.84 5.25 -4.97
CA VAL A 31 3.07 4.52 -5.29
C VAL A 31 2.72 3.07 -5.62
N GLN A 32 3.05 2.63 -6.83
CA GLN A 32 2.84 1.25 -7.26
C GLN A 32 3.99 0.36 -6.79
N VAL A 33 3.65 -0.76 -6.14
CA VAL A 33 4.58 -1.79 -5.69
C VAL A 33 4.32 -3.07 -6.48
N ASP A 34 5.37 -3.70 -6.97
CA ASP A 34 5.25 -5.00 -7.62
C ASP A 34 4.89 -6.07 -6.59
N CYS A 35 3.70 -6.66 -6.71
CA CYS A 35 3.21 -7.68 -5.80
C CYS A 35 3.24 -9.08 -6.42
N SER A 36 3.80 -9.24 -7.63
CA SER A 36 3.79 -10.51 -8.37
C SER A 36 4.48 -11.66 -7.62
N ASP A 37 5.53 -11.36 -6.86
CA ASP A 37 6.25 -12.38 -6.07
C ASP A 37 5.52 -12.78 -4.78
N ILE A 38 4.72 -11.89 -4.18
CA ILE A 38 4.08 -12.14 -2.87
C ILE A 38 2.65 -12.69 -3.00
N ILE A 39 1.96 -12.42 -4.12
CA ILE A 39 0.54 -12.75 -4.28
C ILE A 39 0.25 -14.25 -4.20
N PHE A 40 1.22 -15.09 -4.58
CA PHE A 40 1.10 -16.56 -4.50
C PHE A 40 1.08 -17.08 -3.06
N ASN A 41 1.48 -16.28 -2.07
CA ASN A 41 1.35 -16.61 -0.65
C ASN A 41 -0.02 -16.20 -0.07
N ALA A 42 -1.04 -16.06 -0.92
CA ALA A 42 -2.39 -15.64 -0.57
C ALA A 42 -2.46 -14.26 0.12
N GLY A 43 -1.54 -13.36 -0.21
CA GLY A 43 -1.45 -12.03 0.40
C GLY A 43 -0.81 -10.98 -0.51
N ALA A 44 -1.16 -9.72 -0.27
CA ALA A 44 -0.62 -8.56 -0.97
C ALA A 44 -0.07 -7.54 0.05
N ILE A 45 0.25 -6.31 -0.36
CA ILE A 45 0.81 -5.29 0.53
C ILE A 45 -0.06 -5.06 1.77
N HIS A 46 -1.38 -4.91 1.63
CA HIS A 46 -2.27 -4.69 2.78
C HIS A 46 -2.23 -5.83 3.81
N CYS A 47 -1.92 -7.06 3.37
CA CYS A 47 -1.89 -8.23 4.24
C CYS A 47 -0.66 -8.27 5.16
N ILE A 48 0.42 -7.58 4.79
CA ILE A 48 1.73 -7.66 5.47
C ILE A 48 2.15 -6.34 6.13
N VAL A 49 1.26 -5.35 6.16
CA VAL A 49 1.49 -4.06 6.81
C VAL A 49 0.50 -3.85 7.94
N MET A 50 0.91 -3.09 8.94
CA MET A 50 0.04 -2.64 10.01
C MET A 50 0.26 -1.14 10.21
N HIS A 51 -0.79 -0.35 10.02
CA HIS A 51 -0.74 1.08 10.31
C HIS A 51 -0.72 1.27 11.82
N VAL A 52 0.27 2.00 12.32
CA VAL A 52 0.36 2.38 13.73
C VAL A 52 0.03 3.88 13.81
N PRO A 53 -1.17 4.26 14.26
CA PRO A 53 -1.54 5.66 14.38
C PRO A 53 -0.64 6.39 15.38
N ASP A 54 -0.27 7.61 15.04
CA ASP A 54 0.60 8.48 15.86
C ASP A 54 0.07 8.68 17.31
N LEU A 55 -1.25 8.59 17.51
CA LEU A 55 -1.86 8.68 18.84
C LEU A 55 -1.41 7.57 19.80
N LEU A 56 -0.88 6.44 19.30
CA LEU A 56 -0.34 5.36 20.13
C LEU A 56 1.04 5.70 20.70
N PHE A 57 1.83 6.53 20.03
CA PHE A 57 3.16 6.96 20.50
C PHE A 57 3.10 8.21 21.39
N ARG A 58 1.98 8.94 21.36
CA ARG A 58 1.78 10.19 22.13
C ARG A 58 1.76 10.01 23.66
N ASN A 59 1.72 8.76 24.16
CA ASN A 59 1.69 8.41 25.58
C ASN A 59 2.94 7.65 26.08
N GLY A 60 4.11 7.79 25.43
CA GLY A 60 5.40 7.42 26.04
C GLY A 60 5.75 5.93 26.03
N PHE A 61 5.40 5.19 24.98
CA PHE A 61 5.94 3.83 24.78
C PHE A 61 7.38 3.80 24.24
N ASP A 62 7.92 4.95 23.84
CA ASP A 62 9.28 5.09 23.27
C ASP A 62 10.29 5.79 24.21
N ASP A 63 9.93 6.03 25.48
CA ASP A 63 10.85 6.55 26.51
C ASP A 63 11.61 5.42 27.24
N GLU A 64 12.21 4.48 26.51
CA GLU A 64 13.23 3.56 27.04
C GLU A 64 14.53 3.69 26.21
N PRO A 65 15.71 3.82 26.88
CA PRO A 65 16.99 4.15 26.25
C PRO A 65 17.61 3.05 25.38
#